data_AF-A0AAD5PHH5-F1
#
_entry.id   AF-A0AAD5PHH5-F1
#
_cell.length_a   1.000
_cell.length_b   1.000
_cell.length_c   1.000
_cell.angle_alpha   90.00
_cell.angle_beta   90.00
_cell.angle_gamma   90.00
#
_symmetry.space_group_name_H-M   'P 1'
#
loop_
_entity.id
_entity.type
_entity.pdbx_description
1 polymer ?
#
loop_
_entity_poly.entity_id
_entity_poly.type
_entity_poly.pdbx_seq_one_letter_code
_entity_poly.pdbx_strand_id
1 'polypeptide(L)'
;MTRRLEQFKSVTTLDLSCAPTLSSRAARTFVRDLYQHDREWTLRLPLGSSINVLKTIQARSDRPQCKIKIETVIQPVAITTTNTTTALAPSPVTSNALDENTAPSQPDMSIRAQPDMSIRDSGTGLTNRDTNKISSSIPLLGRKRPNSTTNTPLDPKDINLDEWETPVIAREVKRLAILAGEVKKIYPRPPTPAVPTTTNEEIPRPAHRLMNHGEYRKLDVSTPISDSRFPPNAAIKNMDDIQAAIIEYGSQLLESIIMFDSNWFFITSMDVFWHNSPSTDDCADGAEANYQDTLKAILKTHKTSKGSYFHELSVYIGYLEFQMNGGFFGDNLNQKPKSFLGSAIHGLPKSLQETKTSNTMFILEICPEFTQSNRHLRQYAKASSLLPWSLQSLRFVKCGMYPINPLAFDSHVVFGSNKTVSIHMVVSIIIRSIAEGTMEKQTLARIRKMLARIDVYKHHLDNKKKSLKQLQTKLQGAANISRYAVAVIDVLVKMEQEIQTGDSEENLTAFIVREKDTVLDRIMNGGYSGAITQQNKKICSNFEKNYADTL
;
A
#
# COMPACT_ATOMS: atom_id res chain seq x y z
N MET A 1 -11.84 11.10 40.59
CA MET A 1 -12.18 12.32 39.81
C MET A 1 -13.32 13.10 40.48
N THR A 2 -14.42 12.46 40.86
CA THR A 2 -15.58 13.11 41.53
C THR A 2 -15.21 13.81 42.86
N ARG A 3 -14.28 13.27 43.66
CA ARG A 3 -13.73 13.94 44.87
C ARG A 3 -12.86 15.18 44.62
N ARG A 4 -12.48 15.49 43.37
CA ARG A 4 -11.67 16.69 43.04
C ARG A 4 -12.51 17.91 42.64
N LEU A 5 -13.78 17.75 42.24
CA LEU A 5 -14.58 18.86 41.70
C LEU A 5 -15.02 19.88 42.76
N GLU A 6 -15.19 19.49 44.02
CA GLU A 6 -15.51 20.41 45.12
C GLU A 6 -14.40 21.45 45.39
N GLN A 7 -13.16 21.16 44.97
CA GLN A 7 -12.01 22.07 45.10
C GLN A 7 -11.99 23.15 44.00
N PHE A 8 -12.89 23.08 43.01
CA PHE A 8 -12.91 23.98 41.83
C PHE A 8 -14.14 24.89 41.80
N LYS A 9 -14.61 25.38 42.97
CA LYS A 9 -15.80 26.25 43.04
C LYS A 9 -15.68 27.53 42.19
N SER A 10 -14.48 28.03 41.92
CA SER A 10 -14.25 29.24 41.11
C SER A 10 -13.79 29.01 39.67
N VAL A 11 -13.54 27.76 39.24
CA VAL A 11 -12.98 27.48 37.91
C VAL A 11 -14.08 27.24 36.88
N THR A 12 -14.17 28.10 35.89
CA THR A 12 -15.11 28.03 34.76
C THR A 12 -14.48 27.44 33.49
N THR A 13 -13.15 27.38 33.41
CA THR A 13 -12.41 26.79 32.29
C THR A 13 -11.65 25.56 32.75
N LEU A 14 -11.91 24.42 32.11
CA LEU A 14 -11.17 23.20 32.36
C LEU A 14 -10.33 22.85 31.14
N ASP A 15 -9.02 22.84 31.35
CA ASP A 15 -8.04 22.49 30.32
C ASP A 15 -7.71 21.00 30.37
N LEU A 16 -8.15 20.27 29.34
CA LEU A 16 -7.85 18.87 29.11
C LEU A 16 -6.87 18.68 27.95
N SER A 17 -6.24 19.74 27.45
CA SER A 17 -5.27 19.66 26.35
C SER A 17 -4.11 18.73 26.68
N CYS A 18 -3.70 18.63 27.94
CA CYS A 18 -2.64 17.74 28.42
C CYS A 18 -3.12 16.36 28.91
N ALA A 19 -4.43 16.06 28.86
CA ALA A 19 -4.96 14.81 29.39
C ALA A 19 -4.75 13.65 28.39
N PRO A 20 -4.20 12.49 28.82
CA PRO A 20 -4.08 11.32 27.94
C PRO A 20 -5.46 10.82 27.54
N THR A 21 -5.82 10.98 26.26
CA THR A 21 -7.04 10.50 25.56
C THR A 21 -8.28 10.23 26.43
N LEU A 22 -9.27 11.14 26.36
CA LEU A 22 -10.57 10.95 27.00
C LEU A 22 -11.40 9.88 26.26
N SER A 23 -11.64 8.71 26.86
CA SER A 23 -12.54 7.72 26.25
C SER A 23 -13.99 8.22 26.20
N SER A 24 -14.83 7.75 25.26
CA SER A 24 -16.26 8.14 25.23
C SER A 24 -17.03 7.79 26.51
N ARG A 25 -16.55 6.82 27.30
CA ARG A 25 -17.12 6.48 28.62
C ARG A 25 -16.68 7.49 29.67
N ALA A 26 -15.40 7.84 29.71
CA ALA A 26 -14.86 8.86 30.59
C ALA A 26 -15.49 10.24 30.29
N ALA A 27 -15.64 10.60 29.02
CA ALA A 27 -16.32 11.81 28.58
C ALA A 27 -17.78 11.86 29.04
N ARG A 28 -18.51 10.74 28.97
CA ARG A 28 -19.90 10.65 29.46
C ARG A 28 -19.99 10.87 30.96
N THR A 29 -19.15 10.20 31.74
CA THR A 29 -19.11 10.37 33.20
C THR A 29 -18.71 11.79 33.56
N PHE A 30 -17.72 12.33 32.86
CA PHE A 30 -17.17 13.65 33.08
C PHE A 30 -18.22 14.75 32.82
N VAL A 31 -18.88 14.73 31.67
CA VAL A 31 -19.97 15.67 31.35
C VAL A 31 -21.13 15.51 32.34
N ARG A 32 -21.46 14.28 32.75
CA ARG A 32 -22.48 14.04 33.79
C ARG A 32 -22.14 14.73 35.11
N ASP A 33 -20.89 14.70 35.53
CA ASP A 33 -20.45 15.32 36.77
C ASP A 33 -20.45 16.87 36.66
N LEU A 34 -20.16 17.44 35.47
CA LEU A 34 -20.27 18.89 35.22
C LEU A 34 -21.72 19.41 35.32
N TYR A 35 -22.72 18.61 34.95
CA TYR A 35 -24.14 18.99 35.07
C TYR A 35 -24.60 19.22 36.49
N GLN A 36 -23.93 18.65 37.49
CA GLN A 36 -24.35 18.80 38.89
C GLN A 36 -24.11 20.21 39.44
N HIS A 37 -23.51 21.10 38.63
CA HIS A 37 -23.00 22.40 39.09
C HIS A 37 -23.67 23.64 38.47
N ASP A 38 -24.81 23.51 37.76
CA ASP A 38 -25.65 24.59 37.17
C ASP A 38 -24.90 25.87 36.79
N ARG A 39 -23.88 25.73 35.93
CA ARG A 39 -23.00 26.82 35.50
C ARG A 39 -22.45 26.59 34.11
N GLU A 40 -21.93 27.66 33.53
CA GLU A 40 -21.27 27.63 32.22
C GLU A 40 -19.82 27.15 32.36
N TRP A 41 -19.43 26.22 31.49
CA TRP A 41 -18.11 25.61 31.47
C TRP A 41 -17.45 25.80 30.10
N THR A 42 -16.17 26.18 30.08
CA THR A 42 -15.34 26.13 28.87
C THR A 42 -14.41 24.92 28.95
N LEU A 43 -14.51 24.01 27.99
CA LEU A 43 -13.71 22.80 27.91
C LEU A 43 -12.67 22.92 26.79
N ARG A 44 -11.39 22.94 27.16
CA ARG A 44 -10.29 22.94 26.18
C ARG A 44 -9.83 21.52 25.89
N LEU A 45 -9.94 21.10 24.64
CA LEU A 45 -9.58 19.76 24.16
C LEU A 45 -8.42 19.84 23.15
N PRO A 46 -7.53 18.84 23.07
CA PRO A 46 -6.48 18.83 22.07
C PRO A 46 -7.05 18.65 20.66
N LEU A 47 -6.43 19.31 19.67
CA LEU A 47 -6.72 19.11 18.25
C LEU A 47 -6.52 17.63 17.88
N GLY A 48 -7.54 16.99 17.33
CA GLY A 48 -7.54 15.54 17.05
C GLY A 48 -8.31 14.68 18.07
N SER A 49 -8.99 15.28 19.05
CA SER A 49 -9.95 14.57 19.89
C SER A 49 -10.99 13.82 19.06
N SER A 50 -11.27 12.55 19.41
CA SER A 50 -12.17 11.68 18.63
C SER A 50 -13.53 12.35 18.36
N ILE A 51 -13.99 12.32 17.09
CA ILE A 51 -15.32 12.78 16.68
C ILE A 51 -16.43 12.22 17.58
N ASN A 52 -16.29 10.98 18.07
CA ASN A 52 -17.29 10.38 18.95
C ASN A 52 -17.31 11.02 20.33
N VAL A 53 -16.16 11.48 20.83
CA VAL A 53 -16.05 12.22 22.10
C VAL A 53 -16.66 13.60 21.93
N LEU A 54 -16.32 14.31 20.85
CA LEU A 54 -16.90 15.61 20.52
C LEU A 54 -18.43 15.55 20.37
N LYS A 55 -18.95 14.59 19.59
CA LYS A 55 -20.40 14.36 19.44
C LYS A 55 -21.08 14.00 20.76
N THR A 56 -20.41 13.24 21.62
CA THR A 56 -20.95 12.85 22.94
C THR A 56 -21.05 14.05 23.88
N ILE A 57 -20.07 14.94 23.85
CA ILE A 57 -20.06 16.17 24.66
C ILE A 57 -21.11 17.14 24.09
N GLN A 58 -21.12 17.35 22.76
CA GLN A 58 -22.05 18.26 22.08
C GLN A 58 -23.53 17.85 22.27
N ALA A 59 -23.86 16.59 22.05
CA ALA A 59 -25.24 16.09 22.21
C ALA A 59 -25.79 16.24 23.65
N ARG A 60 -24.91 16.55 24.60
CA ARG A 60 -25.25 16.83 26.00
C ARG A 60 -25.20 18.32 26.30
N SER A 61 -24.25 19.08 25.76
CA SER A 61 -24.23 20.55 25.92
C SER A 61 -25.51 21.24 25.42
N ASP A 62 -26.23 20.60 24.49
CA ASP A 62 -27.49 21.16 23.93
C ASP A 62 -28.69 21.05 24.89
N ARG A 63 -28.50 20.53 26.11
CA ARG A 63 -29.57 20.49 27.14
C ARG A 63 -29.65 21.85 27.86
N PRO A 64 -30.86 22.38 28.14
CA PRO A 64 -31.06 23.74 28.63
C PRO A 64 -30.43 24.06 30.00
N GLN A 65 -30.01 23.04 30.76
CA GLN A 65 -29.51 23.15 32.13
C GLN A 65 -27.97 23.22 32.22
N CYS A 66 -27.23 23.22 31.11
CA CYS A 66 -25.77 23.39 31.15
C CYS A 66 -25.25 23.97 29.84
N LYS A 67 -24.55 25.11 29.91
CA LYS A 67 -23.85 25.70 28.77
C LYS A 67 -22.41 25.21 28.79
N ILE A 68 -22.02 24.35 27.85
CA ILE A 68 -20.63 23.92 27.69
C ILE A 68 -20.10 24.50 26.38
N LYS A 69 -19.11 25.39 26.48
CA LYS A 69 -18.35 25.89 25.34
C LYS A 69 -17.15 24.96 25.11
N ILE A 70 -16.95 24.49 23.89
CA ILE A 70 -15.81 23.64 23.53
C ILE A 70 -14.78 24.48 22.77
N GLU A 71 -13.52 24.45 23.22
CA GLU A 71 -12.38 25.08 22.54
C GLU A 71 -11.36 23.99 22.18
N THR A 72 -10.88 23.98 20.93
CA THR A 72 -9.80 23.09 20.50
C THR A 72 -8.46 23.81 20.55
N VAL A 73 -7.47 23.23 21.21
CA VAL A 73 -6.14 23.84 21.43
C VAL A 73 -5.09 23.07 20.63
N ILE A 74 -4.24 23.80 19.91
CA ILE A 74 -3.02 23.31 19.26
C ILE A 74 -1.90 23.39 20.29
N GLN A 75 -1.26 22.27 20.64
CA GLN A 75 -0.15 22.32 21.59
C GLN A 75 1.15 22.80 20.91
N PRO A 76 1.89 23.75 21.50
CA PRO A 76 3.23 24.10 21.04
C PRO A 76 4.22 22.97 21.38
N VAL A 77 5.03 22.57 20.39
CA VAL A 77 6.09 21.58 20.55
C VAL A 77 7.29 22.24 21.24
N ALA A 78 7.66 21.75 22.43
CA ALA A 78 8.89 22.19 23.11
C ALA A 78 10.11 21.50 22.47
N ILE A 79 10.97 22.27 21.82
CA ILE A 79 12.24 21.78 21.26
C ILE A 79 13.28 21.84 22.38
N THR A 80 13.79 20.68 22.81
CA THR A 80 14.90 20.59 23.76
C THR A 80 16.17 20.21 22.97
N THR A 81 17.06 21.17 22.73
CA THR A 81 18.37 20.92 22.10
C THR A 81 19.39 20.46 23.14
N THR A 82 19.88 19.23 23.00
CA THR A 82 21.09 18.73 23.69
C THR A 82 22.24 18.70 22.69
N ASN A 83 23.24 19.58 22.88
CA ASN A 83 24.49 19.59 22.11
C ASN A 83 25.51 18.66 22.76
N THR A 84 25.98 17.65 22.02
CA THR A 84 27.18 16.89 22.39
C THR A 84 28.15 16.92 21.22
N THR A 85 29.24 17.67 21.38
CA THR A 85 30.30 17.85 20.39
C THR A 85 31.41 16.83 20.65
N THR A 86 31.73 15.99 19.66
CA THR A 86 32.98 15.22 19.67
C THR A 86 33.65 15.35 18.31
N ALA A 87 34.81 16.00 18.31
CA ALA A 87 35.66 16.19 17.13
C ALA A 87 36.54 14.96 16.88
N LEU A 88 36.71 14.58 15.62
CA LEU A 88 37.76 13.67 15.16
C LEU A 88 38.49 14.29 13.97
N ALA A 89 39.82 14.26 14.04
CA ALA A 89 40.77 14.84 13.11
C ALA A 89 40.95 14.01 11.82
N PRO A 90 41.43 14.60 10.71
CA PRO A 90 41.65 13.90 9.46
C PRO A 90 43.07 13.32 9.35
N SER A 91 43.20 12.21 8.61
CA SER A 91 44.47 11.62 8.19
C SER A 91 44.53 11.51 6.66
N PRO A 92 45.74 11.43 6.07
CA PRO A 92 46.08 12.23 4.90
C PRO A 92 45.99 11.49 3.56
N VAL A 93 45.94 12.34 2.53
CA VAL A 93 45.98 12.07 1.09
C VAL A 93 47.29 11.41 0.66
N THR A 94 47.20 10.39 -0.21
CA THR A 94 48.26 10.04 -1.15
C THR A 94 47.71 9.99 -2.57
N SER A 95 48.27 10.85 -3.41
CA SER A 95 48.11 10.92 -4.85
C SER A 95 49.00 9.90 -5.55
N ASN A 96 48.51 9.26 -6.62
CA ASN A 96 49.34 8.80 -7.73
C ASN A 96 48.57 8.98 -9.04
N ALA A 97 49.29 9.47 -10.04
CA ALA A 97 48.81 9.82 -11.38
C ALA A 97 49.45 8.92 -12.44
N LEU A 98 48.96 9.07 -13.69
CA LEU A 98 49.41 8.50 -14.98
C LEU A 98 48.90 7.08 -15.21
N ASP A 99 48.48 6.61 -16.38
CA ASP A 99 48.18 7.08 -17.76
C ASP A 99 47.40 5.84 -18.32
N GLU A 100 46.53 5.82 -19.34
CA GLU A 100 46.73 6.16 -20.74
C GLU A 100 45.48 5.63 -21.50
N ASN A 101 45.07 6.36 -22.54
CA ASN A 101 44.36 5.95 -23.76
C ASN A 101 43.75 4.52 -23.90
N THR A 102 42.44 4.43 -24.16
CA THR A 102 41.91 3.78 -25.38
C THR A 102 40.43 4.11 -25.61
N ALA A 103 40.10 4.67 -26.77
CA ALA A 103 38.73 4.77 -27.27
C ALA A 103 38.26 3.42 -27.87
N PRO A 104 36.95 3.14 -27.86
CA PRO A 104 36.36 2.56 -29.06
C PRO A 104 35.03 3.18 -29.49
N SER A 105 34.99 3.42 -30.80
CA SER A 105 33.87 3.42 -31.74
C SER A 105 32.48 3.00 -31.25
N GLN A 106 31.51 3.88 -31.51
CA GLN A 106 30.08 3.58 -31.53
C GLN A 106 29.70 2.65 -32.69
N PRO A 107 28.72 1.75 -32.51
CA PRO A 107 27.89 1.28 -33.60
C PRO A 107 26.51 1.95 -33.56
N ASP A 108 26.20 2.53 -34.72
CA ASP A 108 24.92 3.00 -35.20
C ASP A 108 23.84 1.90 -35.10
N MET A 109 22.75 2.13 -34.37
CA MET A 109 21.60 1.21 -34.31
C MET A 109 20.37 1.86 -34.95
N SER A 110 20.16 1.45 -36.20
CA SER A 110 18.96 1.68 -36.98
C SER A 110 17.74 1.00 -36.35
N ILE A 111 16.64 1.76 -36.33
CA ILE A 111 15.31 1.37 -35.86
C ILE A 111 14.78 0.23 -36.75
N ARG A 112 14.58 -0.95 -36.16
CA ARG A 112 13.86 -2.07 -36.78
C ARG A 112 12.53 -2.28 -36.05
N ALA A 113 11.44 -1.98 -36.74
CA ALA A 113 10.09 -2.29 -36.32
C ALA A 113 9.79 -3.79 -36.46
N GLN A 114 8.75 -4.25 -35.73
CA GLN A 114 7.92 -5.48 -35.85
C GLN A 114 8.08 -6.48 -34.66
N PRO A 115 7.10 -7.37 -34.36
CA PRO A 115 5.66 -7.36 -34.68
C PRO A 115 4.74 -7.66 -33.46
N ASP A 116 3.46 -7.32 -33.64
CA ASP A 116 2.30 -7.73 -32.83
C ASP A 116 2.21 -9.27 -32.71
N MET A 117 2.11 -9.78 -31.48
CA MET A 117 1.70 -11.17 -31.22
C MET A 117 0.25 -11.22 -30.73
N SER A 118 -0.67 -11.40 -31.67
CA SER A 118 -2.01 -11.91 -31.40
C SER A 118 -1.98 -13.44 -31.29
N ILE A 119 -2.40 -13.98 -30.14
CA ILE A 119 -2.65 -15.41 -29.98
C ILE A 119 -3.95 -15.74 -30.74
N ARG A 120 -3.83 -16.53 -31.81
CA ARG A 120 -4.96 -17.15 -32.52
C ARG A 120 -5.30 -18.49 -31.86
N ASP A 121 -6.56 -18.63 -31.49
CA ASP A 121 -7.23 -19.91 -31.30
C ASP A 121 -7.36 -20.65 -32.64
N SER A 122 -6.99 -21.93 -32.65
CA SER A 122 -7.57 -22.90 -33.58
C SER A 122 -7.46 -24.30 -32.98
N GLY A 123 -8.59 -24.79 -32.47
CA GLY A 123 -8.77 -26.21 -32.20
C GLY A 123 -9.27 -26.93 -33.47
N THR A 124 -8.64 -28.05 -33.79
CA THR A 124 -9.26 -29.22 -34.41
C THR A 124 -8.40 -30.44 -34.06
N GLY A 125 -9.02 -31.46 -33.48
CA GLY A 125 -8.35 -32.70 -33.12
C GLY A 125 -8.09 -33.60 -34.33
N LEU A 126 -7.16 -34.54 -34.15
CA LEU A 126 -7.33 -35.96 -34.48
C LEU A 126 -6.12 -36.77 -33.95
N THR A 127 -6.47 -37.98 -33.56
CA THR A 127 -5.69 -39.15 -33.12
C THR A 127 -4.31 -39.35 -33.79
N ASN A 128 -3.26 -39.65 -33.02
CA ASN A 128 -2.75 -41.03 -32.81
C ASN A 128 -1.49 -41.05 -31.93
N ARG A 129 -1.29 -42.20 -31.29
CA ARG A 129 -0.10 -42.62 -30.55
C ARG A 129 1.17 -42.44 -31.40
N ASP A 130 2.22 -41.90 -30.80
CA ASP A 130 3.50 -42.60 -30.75
C ASP A 130 4.38 -42.09 -29.61
N THR A 131 4.96 -43.06 -28.92
CA THR A 131 5.88 -42.95 -27.81
C THR A 131 7.22 -42.41 -28.27
N ASN A 132 7.71 -41.33 -27.66
CA ASN A 132 9.15 -41.14 -27.52
C ASN A 132 9.49 -40.41 -26.21
N LYS A 133 10.22 -41.14 -25.36
CA LYS A 133 10.89 -40.65 -24.15
C LYS A 133 11.89 -39.58 -24.55
N ILE A 134 11.66 -38.34 -24.11
CA ILE A 134 12.73 -37.34 -23.97
C ILE A 134 12.81 -37.00 -22.48
N SER A 135 13.86 -37.53 -21.86
CA SER A 135 14.27 -37.24 -20.50
C SER A 135 14.85 -35.84 -20.44
N SER A 136 14.05 -34.84 -20.07
CA SER A 136 14.55 -33.52 -19.66
C SER A 136 14.62 -33.45 -18.13
N SER A 137 15.79 -33.77 -17.60
CA SER A 137 16.16 -33.54 -16.20
C SER A 137 16.19 -32.05 -15.90
N ILE A 138 15.17 -31.55 -15.19
CA ILE A 138 15.18 -30.23 -14.54
C ILE A 138 15.94 -30.39 -13.22
N PRO A 139 16.97 -29.59 -12.92
CA PRO A 139 17.63 -29.66 -11.63
C PRO A 139 16.70 -29.09 -10.56
N LEU A 140 16.17 -29.97 -9.71
CA LEU A 140 15.61 -29.62 -8.40
C LEU A 140 16.76 -29.09 -7.53
N LEU A 141 16.94 -27.78 -7.50
CA LEU A 141 17.81 -27.11 -6.54
C LEU A 141 17.21 -27.29 -5.14
N GLY A 142 17.73 -28.27 -4.41
CA GLY A 142 17.48 -28.43 -2.98
C GLY A 142 17.94 -27.17 -2.23
N ARG A 143 16.98 -26.34 -1.82
CA ARG A 143 17.23 -25.22 -0.92
C ARG A 143 17.53 -25.77 0.48
N LYS A 144 18.81 -25.77 0.88
CA LYS A 144 19.16 -25.70 2.30
C LYS A 144 18.70 -24.34 2.82
N ARG A 145 17.84 -24.34 3.85
CA ARG A 145 17.51 -23.12 4.61
C ARG A 145 18.81 -22.50 5.14
N PRO A 146 19.05 -21.19 4.99
CA PRO A 146 19.97 -20.50 5.89
C PRO A 146 19.35 -20.54 7.29
N ASN A 147 20.19 -20.79 8.30
CA ASN A 147 19.77 -20.79 9.70
C ASN A 147 19.01 -19.51 10.02
N SER A 148 17.75 -19.66 10.44
CA SER A 148 16.87 -18.57 10.80
C SER A 148 17.40 -17.89 12.07
N THR A 149 17.86 -16.66 11.96
CA THR A 149 17.61 -15.67 13.00
C THR A 149 16.10 -15.44 13.01
N THR A 150 15.47 -15.78 14.12
CA THR A 150 14.01 -15.76 14.31
C THR A 150 13.48 -14.33 14.25
N ASN A 151 12.97 -13.92 13.09
CA ASN A 151 11.98 -12.85 12.98
C ASN A 151 10.60 -13.43 13.33
N THR A 152 10.38 -13.66 14.62
CA THR A 152 9.03 -13.90 15.15
C THR A 152 8.24 -12.60 15.00
N PRO A 153 6.97 -12.62 14.55
CA PRO A 153 6.12 -11.44 14.63
C PRO A 153 6.11 -10.93 16.07
N LEU A 154 6.54 -9.68 16.31
CA LEU A 154 6.46 -9.07 17.64
C LEU A 154 5.01 -9.10 18.13
N ASP A 155 4.75 -9.73 19.27
CA ASP A 155 3.47 -9.60 19.95
C ASP A 155 3.25 -8.09 20.20
N PRO A 156 2.08 -7.52 19.86
CA PRO A 156 1.77 -6.12 20.16
C PRO A 156 1.95 -5.72 21.64
N LYS A 157 2.09 -6.70 22.55
CA LYS A 157 2.44 -6.51 23.96
C LYS A 157 3.93 -6.27 24.21
N ASP A 158 4.79 -6.71 23.31
CA ASP A 158 6.25 -6.64 23.42
C ASP A 158 6.83 -5.36 22.79
N ILE A 159 5.97 -4.50 22.23
CA ILE A 159 6.36 -3.18 21.72
C ILE A 159 6.67 -2.27 22.92
N ASN A 160 7.95 -1.95 23.10
CA ASN A 160 8.41 -0.97 24.09
C ASN A 160 7.86 0.42 23.74
N LEU A 161 6.92 0.92 24.55
CA LEU A 161 6.25 2.21 24.32
C LEU A 161 7.14 3.40 24.71
N ASP A 162 8.23 3.16 25.43
CA ASP A 162 9.14 4.19 25.93
C ASP A 162 10.18 4.66 24.89
N GLU A 163 10.28 3.96 23.75
CA GLU A 163 11.15 4.33 22.61
C GLU A 163 10.52 5.37 21.67
N TRP A 164 9.27 5.78 21.92
CA TRP A 164 8.51 6.68 21.05
C TRP A 164 8.39 8.06 21.68
N GLU A 165 8.60 9.11 20.86
CA GLU A 165 8.62 10.52 21.31
C GLU A 165 7.40 10.92 22.15
N THR A 166 6.23 10.31 21.94
CA THR A 166 5.07 10.50 22.83
C THR A 166 4.19 9.23 22.97
N PRO A 167 3.51 9.04 24.12
CA PRO A 167 2.53 7.97 24.33
C PRO A 167 1.30 8.02 23.41
N VAL A 168 1.09 9.14 22.70
CA VAL A 168 0.00 9.31 21.73
C VAL A 168 0.40 8.73 20.38
N ILE A 169 1.62 9.03 19.91
CA ILE A 169 2.20 8.42 18.72
C ILE A 169 2.25 6.90 18.90
N ALA A 170 2.81 6.41 20.01
CA ALA A 170 2.90 4.98 20.28
C ALA A 170 1.54 4.26 20.24
N ARG A 171 0.47 4.90 20.74
CA ARG A 171 -0.90 4.35 20.69
C ARG A 171 -1.54 4.42 19.32
N GLU A 172 -1.31 5.47 18.54
CA GLU A 172 -1.84 5.55 17.18
C GLU A 172 -1.07 4.62 16.24
N VAL A 173 0.24 4.48 16.39
CA VAL A 173 1.04 3.44 15.70
C VAL A 173 0.53 2.06 16.09
N LYS A 174 0.30 1.78 17.38
CA LYS A 174 -0.27 0.50 17.83
C LYS A 174 -1.68 0.27 17.29
N ARG A 175 -2.53 1.29 17.23
CA ARG A 175 -3.88 1.21 16.63
C ARG A 175 -3.81 0.94 15.14
N LEU A 176 -2.92 1.63 14.41
CA LEU A 176 -2.70 1.45 12.97
C LEU A 176 -2.07 0.09 12.67
N ALA A 177 -1.14 -0.40 13.49
CA ALA A 177 -0.54 -1.73 13.38
C ALA A 177 -1.58 -2.83 13.64
N ILE A 178 -2.46 -2.65 14.64
CA ILE A 178 -3.57 -3.57 14.92
C ILE A 178 -4.63 -3.54 13.81
N LEU A 179 -4.91 -2.36 13.23
CA LEU A 179 -5.85 -2.23 12.10
C LEU A 179 -5.28 -2.75 10.77
N ALA A 180 -3.95 -2.76 10.61
CA ALA A 180 -3.28 -3.15 9.37
C ALA A 180 -2.95 -4.65 9.25
N GLY A 181 -3.00 -5.43 10.31
CA GLY A 181 -2.72 -6.88 10.27
C GLY A 181 -1.26 -7.27 9.96
N GLU A 182 -0.44 -6.32 9.50
CA GLU A 182 1.01 -6.40 9.37
C GLU A 182 1.61 -5.07 9.81
N VAL A 183 2.71 -5.12 10.56
CA VAL A 183 3.36 -3.95 11.15
C VAL A 183 3.79 -2.98 10.06
N LYS A 184 3.06 -1.85 9.95
CA LYS A 184 3.53 -0.67 9.23
C LYS A 184 4.75 -0.14 9.98
N LYS A 185 5.97 -0.45 9.52
CA LYS A 185 7.13 0.33 9.93
C LYS A 185 6.85 1.77 9.49
N ILE A 186 6.63 2.64 10.48
CA ILE A 186 6.63 4.07 10.24
C ILE A 186 8.09 4.45 10.20
N TYR A 187 8.55 4.88 9.04
CA TYR A 187 9.90 5.35 8.90
C TYR A 187 9.94 6.80 9.36
N PRO A 188 10.80 7.13 10.35
CA PRO A 188 11.04 8.52 10.67
C PRO A 188 11.62 9.21 9.43
N ARG A 189 11.41 10.52 9.39
CA ARG A 189 11.93 11.42 8.35
C ARG A 189 13.44 11.16 8.11
N PRO A 190 13.86 10.77 6.89
CA PRO A 190 15.28 10.74 6.53
C PRO A 190 15.87 12.17 6.62
N PRO A 191 17.14 12.33 7.02
CA PRO A 191 17.79 13.63 7.00
C PRO A 191 17.90 14.14 5.56
N THR A 192 17.38 15.34 5.29
CA THR A 192 17.48 15.98 3.97
C THR A 192 18.79 16.77 3.86
N PRO A 193 19.59 16.62 2.79
CA PRO A 193 20.70 17.53 2.51
C PRO A 193 20.19 18.96 2.23
N ALA A 194 20.94 19.98 2.66
CA ALA A 194 20.62 21.38 2.37
C ALA A 194 20.81 21.68 0.87
N VAL A 195 19.77 22.16 0.20
CA VAL A 195 19.78 22.47 -1.24
C VAL A 195 19.16 23.87 -1.44
N PRO A 196 19.66 24.68 -2.40
CA PRO A 196 19.08 25.98 -2.72
C PRO A 196 17.60 25.89 -3.11
N THR A 197 16.80 26.77 -2.51
CA THR A 197 15.35 26.89 -2.70
C THR A 197 15.03 27.30 -4.15
N THR A 198 14.20 26.50 -4.82
CA THR A 198 13.53 26.90 -6.07
C THR A 198 12.16 27.45 -5.71
N THR A 199 11.69 28.46 -6.44
CA THR A 199 10.41 29.11 -6.15
C THR A 199 9.24 28.20 -6.59
N ASN A 200 8.24 28.03 -5.72
CA ASN A 200 6.99 27.27 -5.97
C ASN A 200 6.16 27.74 -7.18
N GLU A 201 6.64 28.75 -7.93
CA GLU A 201 5.96 29.40 -9.05
C GLU A 201 5.78 28.48 -10.27
N GLU A 202 6.65 27.47 -10.44
CA GLU A 202 6.53 26.50 -11.54
C GLU A 202 5.46 25.43 -11.28
N ILE A 203 4.99 25.28 -10.04
CA ILE A 203 4.02 24.25 -9.69
C ILE A 203 2.59 24.75 -9.98
N PRO A 204 1.75 23.97 -10.68
CA PRO A 204 0.39 24.38 -10.99
C PRO A 204 -0.42 24.72 -9.73
N ARG A 205 -1.11 25.87 -9.72
CA ARG A 205 -1.98 26.29 -8.61
C ARG A 205 -2.99 25.23 -8.15
N PRO A 206 -3.62 24.43 -9.04
CA PRO A 206 -4.50 23.35 -8.61
C PRO A 206 -3.78 22.27 -7.77
N ALA A 207 -2.48 22.03 -7.99
CA ALA A 207 -1.68 21.11 -7.21
C ALA A 207 -1.34 21.67 -5.82
N HIS A 208 -1.22 23.00 -5.67
CA HIS A 208 -0.94 23.67 -4.38
C HIS A 208 -1.96 23.31 -3.28
N ARG A 209 -3.21 23.05 -3.65
CA ARG A 209 -4.25 22.62 -2.72
C ARG A 209 -4.02 21.23 -2.14
N LEU A 210 -3.37 20.35 -2.91
CA LEU A 210 -3.05 18.98 -2.49
C LEU A 210 -1.73 18.91 -1.72
N MET A 211 -0.83 19.85 -1.99
CA MET A 211 0.47 19.94 -1.36
C MET A 211 0.31 20.11 0.15
N ASN A 212 1.17 19.43 0.89
CA ASN A 212 1.39 19.82 2.28
C ASN A 212 1.95 21.26 2.26
N HIS A 213 1.82 22.05 3.32
CA HIS A 213 2.41 23.40 3.41
C HIS A 213 3.97 23.41 3.37
N GLY A 214 4.60 22.35 2.88
CA GLY A 214 6.04 22.22 2.72
C GLY A 214 6.54 22.81 1.41
N GLU A 215 7.84 23.04 1.36
CA GLU A 215 8.55 23.56 0.20
C GLU A 215 8.88 22.41 -0.76
N TYR A 216 8.74 22.71 -2.05
CA TYR A 216 9.05 21.78 -3.13
C TYR A 216 10.25 22.29 -3.90
N ARG A 217 11.13 21.37 -4.27
CA ARG A 217 12.24 21.66 -5.17
C ARG A 217 12.11 20.87 -6.45
N LYS A 218 12.55 21.47 -7.55
CA LYS A 218 12.69 20.75 -8.81
C LYS A 218 13.82 19.73 -8.68
N LEU A 219 13.54 18.48 -9.01
CA LEU A 219 14.54 17.43 -9.03
C LEU A 219 15.31 17.52 -10.36
N ASP A 220 16.64 17.63 -10.27
CA ASP A 220 17.48 17.47 -11.45
C ASP A 220 17.56 15.99 -11.81
N VAL A 221 16.76 15.60 -12.79
CA VAL A 221 16.72 14.23 -13.30
C VAL A 221 17.74 13.96 -14.40
N SER A 222 18.45 15.00 -14.87
CA SER A 222 19.44 14.87 -15.95
C SER A 222 20.79 14.38 -15.45
N THR A 223 21.07 14.57 -14.15
CA THR A 223 22.29 14.09 -13.52
C THR A 223 22.23 12.57 -13.34
N PRO A 224 23.18 11.81 -13.90
CA PRO A 224 23.28 10.38 -13.66
C PRO A 224 23.46 10.09 -12.18
N ILE A 225 22.65 9.16 -11.67
CA ILE A 225 22.69 8.74 -10.28
C ILE A 225 23.73 7.63 -10.15
N SER A 226 24.87 7.98 -9.56
CA SER A 226 25.90 7.01 -9.19
C SER A 226 25.55 6.41 -7.83
N ASP A 227 24.65 5.44 -7.81
CA ASP A 227 24.37 4.64 -6.63
C ASP A 227 25.24 3.39 -6.64
N SER A 228 26.26 3.36 -5.78
CA SER A 228 27.19 2.24 -5.66
C SER A 228 26.51 0.93 -5.26
N ARG A 229 25.30 0.97 -4.68
CA ARG A 229 24.50 -0.22 -4.38
C ARG A 229 24.01 -0.93 -5.64
N PHE A 230 23.83 -0.18 -6.75
CA PHE A 230 23.32 -0.72 -8.02
C PHE A 230 24.23 -0.35 -9.19
N PRO A 231 25.44 -0.95 -9.28
CA PRO A 231 26.31 -0.72 -10.44
C PRO A 231 25.66 -1.26 -11.71
N PRO A 232 25.82 -0.57 -12.86
CA PRO A 232 25.44 -1.13 -14.15
C PRO A 232 26.10 -2.51 -14.35
N ASN A 233 25.32 -3.51 -14.78
CA ASN A 233 25.78 -4.88 -15.09
C ASN A 233 26.27 -5.72 -13.89
N ALA A 234 26.08 -5.26 -12.66
CA ALA A 234 26.38 -6.07 -11.48
C ALA A 234 25.16 -6.92 -11.08
N ALA A 235 25.38 -8.22 -10.86
CA ALA A 235 24.39 -9.06 -10.20
C ALA A 235 24.33 -8.69 -8.71
N ILE A 236 23.23 -8.07 -8.30
CA ILE A 236 23.05 -7.62 -6.93
C ILE A 236 22.50 -8.76 -6.11
N LYS A 237 23.18 -9.04 -5.01
CA LYS A 237 22.92 -10.25 -4.21
C LYS A 237 22.25 -9.96 -2.87
N ASN A 238 22.17 -8.70 -2.47
CA ASN A 238 21.71 -8.33 -1.14
C ASN A 238 20.34 -7.66 -1.16
N MET A 239 19.37 -8.28 -0.48
CA MET A 239 18.02 -7.74 -0.32
C MET A 239 17.98 -6.48 0.56
N ASP A 240 18.92 -6.33 1.49
CA ASP A 240 18.95 -5.17 2.38
C ASP A 240 19.32 -3.90 1.61
N ASP A 241 20.24 -3.99 0.65
CA ASP A 241 20.64 -2.86 -0.20
C ASP A 241 19.46 -2.43 -1.09
N ILE A 242 18.76 -3.40 -1.70
CA ILE A 242 17.53 -3.15 -2.48
C ILE A 242 16.49 -2.46 -1.60
N GLN A 243 16.23 -2.99 -0.39
CA GLN A 243 15.25 -2.41 0.53
C GLN A 243 15.64 -0.98 0.96
N ALA A 244 16.92 -0.74 1.24
CA ALA A 244 17.42 0.59 1.64
C ALA A 244 17.19 1.62 0.52
N ALA A 245 17.45 1.26 -0.73
CA ALA A 245 17.21 2.16 -1.85
C ALA A 245 15.74 2.36 -2.17
N ILE A 246 14.92 1.32 -2.04
CA ILE A 246 13.45 1.44 -2.14
C ILE A 246 12.94 2.48 -1.13
N ILE A 247 13.42 2.44 0.11
CA ILE A 247 13.07 3.40 1.16
C ILE A 247 13.58 4.80 0.80
N GLU A 248 14.85 4.92 0.41
CA GLU A 248 15.48 6.20 0.12
C GLU A 248 14.83 6.92 -1.06
N TYR A 249 14.73 6.26 -2.22
CA TYR A 249 14.14 6.85 -3.42
C TYR A 249 12.62 6.94 -3.32
N GLY A 250 11.97 5.88 -2.82
CA GLY A 250 10.52 5.84 -2.71
C GLY A 250 9.96 6.90 -1.75
N SER A 251 10.66 7.20 -0.65
CA SER A 251 10.26 8.27 0.29
C SER A 251 10.37 9.67 -0.33
N GLN A 252 11.37 9.91 -1.19
CA GLN A 252 11.51 11.18 -1.92
C GLN A 252 10.44 11.33 -3.01
N LEU A 253 10.03 10.23 -3.64
CA LEU A 253 9.01 10.23 -4.69
C LEU A 253 7.58 10.31 -4.15
N LEU A 254 7.35 10.00 -2.88
CA LEU A 254 6.03 10.17 -2.27
C LEU A 254 5.67 11.65 -2.16
N GLU A 255 4.43 11.98 -2.51
CA GLU A 255 3.93 13.35 -2.57
C GLU A 255 4.69 14.26 -3.54
N SER A 256 5.41 13.66 -4.49
CA SER A 256 6.02 14.36 -5.62
C SER A 256 4.98 14.77 -6.67
N ILE A 257 5.35 15.76 -7.48
CA ILE A 257 4.58 16.24 -8.62
C ILE A 257 5.36 15.94 -9.90
N ILE A 258 4.75 15.21 -10.83
CA ILE A 258 5.34 14.87 -12.14
C ILE A 258 4.59 15.65 -13.21
N MET A 259 5.32 16.42 -14.03
CA MET A 259 4.73 17.27 -15.08
C MET A 259 4.78 16.58 -16.45
N PHE A 260 3.65 16.48 -17.14
CA PHE A 260 3.57 16.08 -18.55
C PHE A 260 2.91 17.21 -19.34
N ASP A 261 3.73 18.04 -19.97
CA ASP A 261 3.30 19.28 -20.63
C ASP A 261 2.55 20.19 -19.63
N SER A 262 1.29 20.53 -19.93
CA SER A 262 0.38 21.29 -19.07
C SER A 262 -0.39 20.45 -18.05
N ASN A 263 -0.09 19.15 -17.97
CA ASN A 263 -0.73 18.21 -17.05
C ASN A 263 0.23 17.85 -15.93
N TRP A 264 -0.31 17.47 -14.78
CA TRP A 264 0.47 17.13 -13.61
C TRP A 264 -0.12 15.91 -12.91
N PHE A 265 0.74 15.15 -12.23
CA PHE A 265 0.38 14.03 -11.37
C PHE A 265 0.96 14.26 -9.98
N PHE A 266 0.13 14.15 -8.94
CA PHE A 266 0.55 14.18 -7.54
C PHE A 266 0.49 12.76 -6.97
N ILE A 267 1.61 12.24 -6.48
CA ILE A 267 1.74 10.82 -6.13
C ILE A 267 1.46 10.59 -4.65
N THR A 268 0.54 9.69 -4.29
CA THR A 268 0.27 9.35 -2.88
C THR A 268 0.65 7.93 -2.50
N SER A 269 0.74 7.04 -3.48
CA SER A 269 1.16 5.66 -3.27
C SER A 269 1.77 5.05 -4.53
N MET A 270 2.71 4.14 -4.31
CA MET A 270 3.43 3.44 -5.37
C MET A 270 3.76 2.01 -4.94
N ASP A 271 3.89 1.11 -5.91
CA ASP A 271 4.50 -0.21 -5.74
C ASP A 271 5.86 -0.21 -6.44
N VAL A 272 6.83 -0.92 -5.88
CA VAL A 272 8.20 -0.93 -6.39
C VAL A 272 8.55 -2.29 -6.97
N PHE A 273 9.24 -2.33 -8.11
CA PHE A 273 9.68 -3.54 -8.83
C PHE A 273 11.18 -3.52 -9.07
N TRP A 274 11.79 -4.71 -9.05
CA TRP A 274 13.22 -4.92 -9.20
C TRP A 274 13.53 -5.74 -10.45
N HIS A 275 14.06 -5.10 -11.49
CA HIS A 275 14.17 -5.71 -12.83
C HIS A 275 15.48 -6.45 -13.11
N ASN A 276 16.47 -6.43 -12.21
CA ASN A 276 17.77 -7.07 -12.49
C ASN A 276 17.71 -8.61 -12.47
N SER A 277 16.81 -9.21 -11.67
CA SER A 277 16.73 -10.67 -11.55
C SER A 277 15.34 -11.17 -11.17
N PRO A 278 14.71 -12.04 -12.00
CA PRO A 278 13.43 -12.68 -11.67
C PRO A 278 13.47 -13.55 -10.42
N SER A 279 14.65 -14.01 -9.99
CA SER A 279 14.79 -14.81 -8.76
C SER A 279 14.68 -13.97 -7.49
N THR A 280 14.95 -12.68 -7.60
CA THR A 280 14.80 -11.68 -6.52
C THR A 280 13.38 -11.14 -6.50
N ASP A 281 12.86 -10.82 -7.69
CA ASP A 281 11.53 -10.27 -7.84
C ASP A 281 10.80 -10.91 -9.02
N ASP A 282 10.02 -11.93 -8.73
CA ASP A 282 9.24 -12.63 -9.74
C ASP A 282 8.06 -11.80 -10.25
N CYS A 283 7.76 -10.65 -9.62
CA CYS A 283 6.73 -9.71 -10.05
C CYS A 283 7.22 -8.74 -11.13
N ALA A 284 8.50 -8.38 -11.15
CA ALA A 284 9.02 -7.48 -12.18
C ALA A 284 8.81 -8.05 -13.59
N ASP A 285 8.43 -7.20 -14.53
CA ASP A 285 8.41 -7.58 -15.94
C ASP A 285 9.85 -7.61 -16.46
N GLY A 286 10.33 -8.80 -16.82
CA GLY A 286 11.69 -8.99 -17.31
C GLY A 286 11.91 -8.46 -18.73
N ALA A 287 10.86 -8.12 -19.47
CA ALA A 287 10.98 -7.74 -20.88
C ALA A 287 11.28 -6.25 -21.11
N GLU A 288 11.00 -5.37 -20.16
CA GLU A 288 10.84 -3.93 -20.47
C GLU A 288 11.83 -2.96 -19.80
N ALA A 289 12.52 -3.35 -18.72
CA ALA A 289 13.31 -2.38 -17.94
C ALA A 289 14.82 -2.65 -18.03
N ASN A 290 15.46 -1.92 -18.93
CA ASN A 290 16.91 -1.76 -18.89
C ASN A 290 17.31 -0.86 -17.72
N TYR A 291 18.56 -1.00 -17.25
CA TYR A 291 19.14 -0.09 -16.28
C TYR A 291 18.97 1.37 -16.70
N GLN A 292 18.46 2.22 -15.82
CA GLN A 292 18.35 3.67 -16.04
C GLN A 292 19.37 4.40 -15.16
N ASP A 293 20.36 5.05 -15.77
CA ASP A 293 21.33 5.87 -15.05
C ASP A 293 20.75 7.19 -14.54
N THR A 294 19.63 7.62 -15.09
CA THR A 294 18.94 8.87 -14.78
C THR A 294 17.50 8.59 -14.35
N LEU A 295 16.93 9.48 -13.55
CA LEU A 295 15.56 9.33 -13.09
C LEU A 295 14.59 9.67 -14.22
N LYS A 296 13.66 8.76 -14.54
CA LYS A 296 12.79 8.93 -15.70
C LYS A 296 11.35 8.58 -15.38
N ALA A 297 10.43 9.53 -15.53
CA ALA A 297 9.01 9.26 -15.42
C ALA A 297 8.43 8.87 -16.79
N ILE A 298 7.69 7.77 -16.86
CA ILE A 298 7.05 7.29 -18.08
C ILE A 298 5.57 7.04 -17.80
N LEU A 299 4.72 7.70 -18.57
CA LEU A 299 3.29 7.39 -18.67
C LEU A 299 3.10 6.44 -19.86
N LYS A 300 2.98 5.14 -19.60
CA LYS A 300 2.78 4.11 -20.62
C LYS A 300 1.31 3.99 -20.97
N THR A 301 1.00 3.82 -22.26
CA THR A 301 -0.36 3.52 -22.73
C THR A 301 -0.50 2.06 -23.10
N HIS A 302 -1.53 1.41 -22.54
CA HIS A 302 -1.85 0.02 -22.80
C HIS A 302 -3.22 -0.11 -23.45
N LYS A 303 -3.32 -1.02 -24.41
CA LYS A 303 -4.58 -1.42 -25.04
C LYS A 303 -5.01 -2.77 -24.47
N THR A 304 -6.23 -2.85 -23.95
CA THR A 304 -6.80 -4.12 -23.51
C THR A 304 -7.22 -4.97 -24.70
N SER A 305 -7.40 -6.28 -24.47
CA SER A 305 -7.97 -7.19 -25.49
C SER A 305 -9.36 -6.77 -25.97
N LYS A 306 -10.10 -5.98 -25.19
CA LYS A 306 -11.41 -5.42 -25.55
C LYS A 306 -11.31 -4.07 -26.28
N GLY A 307 -10.10 -3.63 -26.62
CA GLY A 307 -9.84 -2.37 -27.32
C GLY A 307 -9.96 -1.12 -26.45
N SER A 308 -10.16 -1.25 -25.13
CA SER A 308 -10.14 -0.10 -24.21
C SER A 308 -8.71 0.28 -23.87
N TYR A 309 -8.46 1.56 -23.62
CA TYR A 309 -7.14 2.04 -23.22
C TYR A 309 -7.09 2.30 -21.71
N PHE A 310 -5.92 2.05 -21.12
CA PHE A 310 -5.57 2.49 -19.78
C PHE A 310 -4.10 2.92 -19.77
N HIS A 311 -3.72 3.69 -18.77
CA HIS A 311 -2.38 4.22 -18.65
C HIS A 311 -1.76 3.79 -17.33
N GLU A 312 -0.45 3.57 -17.32
CA GLU A 312 0.32 3.29 -16.12
C GLU A 312 1.43 4.33 -16.03
N LEU A 313 1.61 4.91 -14.84
CA LEU A 313 2.67 5.89 -14.58
C LEU A 313 3.74 5.22 -13.73
N SER A 314 4.98 5.24 -14.21
CA SER A 314 6.12 4.67 -13.49
C SER A 314 7.29 5.65 -13.49
N VAL A 315 8.11 5.59 -12.45
CA VAL A 315 9.41 6.28 -12.37
C VAL A 315 10.50 5.23 -12.30
N TYR A 316 11.51 5.35 -13.16
CA TYR A 316 12.62 4.40 -13.24
C TYR A 316 13.92 5.04 -12.74
N ILE A 317 14.72 4.25 -12.03
CA ILE A 317 16.08 4.58 -11.56
C ILE A 317 16.85 3.29 -11.29
N GLY A 318 18.04 3.16 -11.86
CA GLY A 318 18.80 1.92 -11.87
C GLY A 318 17.96 0.76 -12.41
N TYR A 319 17.78 -0.28 -11.60
CA TYR A 319 16.89 -1.42 -11.89
C TYR A 319 15.54 -1.33 -11.14
N LEU A 320 15.26 -0.21 -10.47
CA LEU A 320 14.01 0.01 -9.75
C LEU A 320 12.97 0.67 -10.65
N GLU A 321 11.77 0.12 -10.63
CA GLU A 321 10.56 0.76 -11.16
C GLU A 321 9.64 1.12 -9.98
N PHE A 322 9.33 2.39 -9.83
CA PHE A 322 8.32 2.89 -8.90
C PHE A 322 7.03 3.13 -9.68
N GLN A 323 6.12 2.16 -9.64
CA GLN A 323 4.85 2.21 -10.35
C GLN A 323 3.77 2.86 -9.49
N MET A 324 3.22 3.96 -9.97
CA MET A 324 2.24 4.75 -9.23
C MET A 324 0.89 4.03 -9.21
N ASN A 325 0.39 3.79 -8.00
CA ASN A 325 -0.89 3.10 -7.79
C ASN A 325 -1.89 3.95 -7.01
N GLY A 326 -1.57 5.20 -6.71
CA GLY A 326 -2.53 6.14 -6.15
C GLY A 326 -2.03 7.57 -6.19
N GLY A 327 -2.95 8.50 -6.37
CA GLY A 327 -2.63 9.90 -6.44
C GLY A 327 -3.75 10.74 -7.04
N PHE A 328 -3.35 11.88 -7.57
CA PHE A 328 -4.21 12.81 -8.29
C PHE A 328 -3.58 13.22 -9.60
N PHE A 329 -4.40 13.62 -10.55
CA PHE A 329 -3.93 14.28 -11.76
C PHE A 329 -4.86 15.43 -12.14
N GLY A 330 -4.29 16.38 -12.86
CA GLY A 330 -5.02 17.53 -13.37
C GLY A 330 -4.28 18.18 -14.51
N ASP A 331 -4.86 19.25 -15.02
CA ASP A 331 -4.18 20.18 -15.92
C ASP A 331 -4.14 21.58 -15.31
N ASN A 332 -3.35 22.46 -15.90
CA ASN A 332 -3.16 23.81 -15.37
C ASN A 332 -4.41 24.70 -15.50
N LEU A 333 -5.37 24.32 -16.34
CA LEU A 333 -6.60 25.10 -16.61
C LEU A 333 -7.79 24.61 -15.77
N ASN A 334 -7.84 23.31 -15.49
CA ASN A 334 -8.89 22.65 -14.74
C ASN A 334 -8.66 22.83 -13.23
N GLN A 335 -9.65 23.41 -12.56
CA GLN A 335 -9.52 23.73 -11.14
C GLN A 335 -9.64 22.50 -10.23
N LYS A 336 -10.31 21.42 -10.68
CA LYS A 336 -10.58 20.25 -9.84
C LYS A 336 -9.71 19.06 -10.24
N PRO A 337 -8.77 18.62 -9.38
CA PRO A 337 -7.99 17.42 -9.65
C PRO A 337 -8.86 16.16 -9.58
N LYS A 338 -8.48 15.16 -10.37
CA LYS A 338 -9.10 13.83 -10.36
C LYS A 338 -8.21 12.87 -9.59
N SER A 339 -8.79 12.12 -8.68
CA SER A 339 -8.08 11.11 -7.92
C SER A 339 -8.05 9.76 -8.65
N PHE A 340 -7.04 8.94 -8.39
CA PHE A 340 -6.95 7.57 -8.87
C PHE A 340 -6.40 6.64 -7.80
N LEU A 341 -6.82 5.38 -7.83
CA LEU A 341 -6.33 4.28 -6.99
C LEU A 341 -6.32 2.98 -7.80
N GLY A 342 -5.15 2.35 -7.90
CA GLY A 342 -4.78 1.27 -8.82
C GLY A 342 -3.76 1.75 -9.87
N SER A 343 -3.01 0.82 -10.48
CA SER A 343 -2.03 1.15 -11.54
C SER A 343 -2.70 1.65 -12.83
N ALA A 344 -3.89 1.13 -13.15
CA ALA A 344 -4.62 1.50 -14.35
C ALA A 344 -5.33 2.85 -14.17
N ILE A 345 -4.73 3.90 -14.73
CA ILE A 345 -5.27 5.26 -14.77
C ILE A 345 -6.20 5.39 -15.98
N HIS A 346 -7.41 5.89 -15.73
CA HIS A 346 -8.45 6.08 -16.74
C HIS A 346 -8.88 7.54 -16.83
N GLY A 347 -9.44 7.93 -17.97
CA GLY A 347 -10.03 9.27 -18.14
C GLY A 347 -9.00 10.39 -18.20
N LEU A 348 -7.78 10.08 -18.67
CA LEU A 348 -6.77 11.07 -18.99
C LEU A 348 -7.19 11.95 -20.17
N PRO A 349 -6.78 13.22 -20.20
CA PRO A 349 -7.02 14.11 -21.33
C PRO A 349 -6.36 13.56 -22.60
N LYS A 350 -6.87 13.95 -23.78
CA LYS A 350 -6.36 13.48 -25.09
C LYS A 350 -4.86 13.69 -25.24
N SER A 351 -4.31 14.77 -24.69
CA SER A 351 -2.88 15.07 -24.67
C SER A 351 -2.03 14.01 -23.97
N LEU A 352 -2.61 13.17 -23.11
CA LEU A 352 -1.92 12.12 -22.35
C LEU A 352 -2.34 10.71 -22.77
N GLN A 353 -3.04 10.55 -23.90
CA GLN A 353 -3.48 9.23 -24.36
C GLN A 353 -2.39 8.42 -25.07
N GLU A 354 -1.25 9.05 -25.37
CA GLU A 354 -0.08 8.39 -25.94
C GLU A 354 0.98 8.15 -24.87
N THR A 355 1.90 7.20 -25.11
CA THR A 355 3.03 6.99 -24.21
C THR A 355 3.90 8.24 -24.16
N LYS A 356 4.15 8.76 -22.96
CA LYS A 356 4.93 9.98 -22.74
C LYS A 356 6.02 9.76 -21.71
N THR A 357 7.11 10.50 -21.87
CA THR A 357 8.19 10.59 -20.89
C THR A 357 8.21 11.99 -20.32
N SER A 358 8.50 12.10 -19.03
CA SER A 358 8.77 13.38 -18.37
C SER A 358 10.10 13.34 -17.63
N ASN A 359 10.81 14.45 -17.77
CA ASN A 359 12.02 14.76 -17.02
C ASN A 359 11.79 15.95 -16.05
N THR A 360 10.54 16.28 -15.75
CA THR A 360 10.21 17.38 -14.84
C THR A 360 9.43 16.84 -13.66
N MET A 361 10.11 16.83 -12.51
CA MET A 361 9.57 16.37 -11.25
C MET A 361 9.88 17.37 -10.16
N PHE A 362 8.91 17.59 -9.27
CA PHE A 362 9.09 18.35 -8.05
C PHE A 362 8.91 17.41 -6.88
N ILE A 363 9.84 17.43 -5.95
CA ILE A 363 9.78 16.64 -4.73
C ILE A 363 9.72 17.57 -3.53
N LEU A 364 9.12 17.10 -2.44
CA LEU A 364 9.19 17.80 -1.17
C LEU A 364 10.66 17.87 -0.73
N GLU A 365 11.10 19.04 -0.27
CA GLU A 365 12.41 19.14 0.37
C GLU A 365 12.48 18.19 1.56
N ILE A 366 11.39 18.12 2.32
CA ILE A 366 11.28 17.25 3.47
C ILE A 366 10.41 16.04 3.13
N CYS A 367 11.02 14.85 3.12
CA CYS A 367 10.32 13.60 2.83
C CYS A 367 9.09 13.42 3.74
N PRO A 368 7.91 13.07 3.18
CA PRO A 368 6.71 12.84 3.96
C PRO A 368 6.82 11.56 4.79
N GLU A 369 6.07 11.51 5.89
CA GLU A 369 5.87 10.24 6.61
C GLU A 369 5.14 9.25 5.73
N PHE A 370 5.56 7.97 5.78
CA PHE A 370 4.96 6.94 4.95
C PHE A 370 4.81 5.61 5.70
N THR A 371 4.04 4.72 5.09
CA THR A 371 3.84 3.35 5.56
C THR A 371 4.14 2.38 4.44
N GLN A 372 4.70 1.23 4.79
CA GLN A 372 4.90 0.12 3.85
C GLN A 372 3.84 -0.95 3.98
N SER A 373 3.52 -1.63 2.87
CA SER A 373 2.74 -2.87 2.83
C SER A 373 3.19 -3.75 1.68
N ASN A 374 2.59 -4.94 1.54
CA ASN A 374 2.74 -5.74 0.33
C ASN A 374 2.14 -5.01 -0.88
N ARG A 375 2.54 -5.43 -2.08
CA ARG A 375 2.16 -4.78 -3.34
C ARG A 375 0.67 -4.88 -3.64
N HIS A 376 0.16 -3.89 -4.38
CA HIS A 376 -1.25 -3.78 -4.75
C HIS A 376 -1.56 -4.13 -6.21
N LEU A 377 -0.61 -4.65 -6.99
CA LEU A 377 -0.78 -4.96 -8.42
C LEU A 377 -1.01 -6.44 -8.74
N ARG A 378 -1.54 -6.68 -9.96
CA ARG A 378 -2.21 -7.90 -10.47
C ARG A 378 -1.48 -9.24 -10.35
N GLN A 379 -0.29 -9.28 -9.77
CA GLN A 379 0.55 -10.46 -9.60
C GLN A 379 0.52 -11.00 -8.15
N TYR A 380 -0.60 -10.83 -7.46
CA TYR A 380 -0.78 -11.20 -6.05
C TYR A 380 -0.48 -12.66 -5.69
N ALA A 381 -0.48 -13.56 -6.67
CA ALA A 381 -0.20 -14.99 -6.45
C ALA A 381 1.30 -15.33 -6.56
N LYS A 382 2.17 -14.33 -6.72
CA LYS A 382 3.63 -14.49 -6.84
C LYS A 382 4.29 -14.29 -5.47
N ALA A 383 5.43 -14.93 -5.23
CA ALA A 383 6.06 -14.90 -3.91
C ALA A 383 6.53 -13.49 -3.54
N SER A 384 7.11 -12.76 -4.51
CA SER A 384 7.60 -11.40 -4.27
C SER A 384 6.45 -10.39 -4.06
N SER A 385 5.19 -10.77 -4.29
CA SER A 385 4.05 -9.90 -3.96
C SER A 385 3.89 -9.65 -2.46
N LEU A 386 4.45 -10.54 -1.61
CA LEU A 386 4.48 -10.43 -0.14
C LEU A 386 5.52 -9.43 0.37
N LEU A 387 6.47 -9.01 -0.46
CA LEU A 387 7.52 -8.07 -0.05
C LEU A 387 6.91 -6.71 0.30
N PRO A 388 7.41 -6.00 1.32
CA PRO A 388 6.88 -4.72 1.79
C PRO A 388 7.29 -3.55 0.88
N TRP A 389 7.07 -3.72 -0.43
CA TRP A 389 7.52 -2.81 -1.49
C TRP A 389 6.38 -1.95 -2.04
N SER A 390 5.27 -1.83 -1.30
CA SER A 390 4.30 -0.76 -1.50
C SER A 390 4.59 0.37 -0.53
N LEU A 391 4.70 1.61 -1.01
CA LEU A 391 4.87 2.80 -0.17
C LEU A 391 3.62 3.68 -0.31
N GLN A 392 3.08 4.14 0.82
CA GLN A 392 1.93 5.05 0.86
C GLN A 392 2.19 6.22 1.80
N SER A 393 1.83 7.43 1.37
CA SER A 393 1.85 8.59 2.25
C SER A 393 0.93 8.39 3.45
N LEU A 394 1.47 8.61 4.65
CA LEU A 394 0.76 8.39 5.89
C LEU A 394 -0.45 9.34 6.04
N ARG A 395 -0.37 10.58 5.55
CA ARG A 395 -1.51 11.52 5.65
C ARG A 395 -2.70 11.08 4.80
N PHE A 396 -2.46 10.55 3.60
CA PHE A 396 -3.52 10.02 2.74
C PHE A 396 -4.07 8.69 3.25
N VAL A 397 -3.21 7.84 3.81
CA VAL A 397 -3.63 6.63 4.55
C VAL A 397 -4.56 6.97 5.70
N LYS A 398 -4.23 7.98 6.52
CA LYS A 398 -5.07 8.45 7.65
C LYS A 398 -6.44 8.95 7.17
N CYS A 399 -6.52 9.48 5.96
CA CYS A 399 -7.78 9.92 5.33
C CYS A 399 -8.51 8.78 4.57
N GLY A 400 -7.97 7.56 4.58
CA GLY A 400 -8.53 6.41 3.86
C GLY A 400 -8.36 6.46 2.35
N MET A 401 -7.45 7.28 1.84
CA MET A 401 -7.11 7.43 0.43
C MET A 401 -5.85 6.63 0.10
N TYR A 402 -5.99 5.31 -0.05
CA TYR A 402 -4.93 4.41 -0.49
C TYR A 402 -5.56 3.18 -1.18
N PRO A 403 -4.79 2.42 -1.98
CA PRO A 403 -5.36 1.28 -2.67
C PRO A 403 -5.72 0.16 -1.70
N ILE A 404 -6.80 -0.59 -2.01
CA ILE A 404 -7.13 -1.80 -1.27
C ILE A 404 -6.07 -2.87 -1.54
N ASN A 405 -5.47 -3.41 -0.48
CA ASN A 405 -4.52 -4.52 -0.56
C ASN A 405 -5.24 -5.84 -0.90
N PRO A 406 -4.94 -6.49 -2.03
CA PRO A 406 -5.66 -7.70 -2.43
C PRO A 406 -5.27 -8.95 -1.63
N LEU A 407 -4.13 -8.92 -0.93
CA LEU A 407 -3.69 -9.94 0.03
C LEU A 407 -4.23 -9.69 1.44
N ALA A 408 -4.67 -8.47 1.73
CA ALA A 408 -5.24 -8.06 3.01
C ALA A 408 -6.52 -7.22 2.80
N PHE A 409 -7.50 -7.75 2.07
CA PHE A 409 -8.69 -7.00 1.64
C PHE A 409 -9.41 -6.34 2.81
N ASP A 410 -9.51 -7.02 3.95
CA ASP A 410 -10.24 -6.52 5.11
C ASP A 410 -9.45 -5.49 5.93
N SER A 411 -8.17 -5.28 5.66
CA SER A 411 -7.34 -4.29 6.38
C SER A 411 -7.66 -2.84 6.01
N HIS A 412 -8.37 -2.60 4.89
CA HIS A 412 -8.68 -1.26 4.46
C HIS A 412 -9.70 -0.57 5.37
N VAL A 413 -9.44 0.69 5.74
CA VAL A 413 -10.27 1.44 6.70
C VAL A 413 -11.75 1.56 6.29
N VAL A 414 -12.02 1.54 4.98
CA VAL A 414 -13.38 1.64 4.42
C VAL A 414 -14.28 0.46 4.79
N PHE A 415 -13.70 -0.68 5.18
CA PHE A 415 -14.45 -1.85 5.62
C PHE A 415 -14.80 -1.81 7.12
N GLY A 416 -14.27 -0.81 7.86
CA GLY A 416 -14.64 -0.51 9.25
C GLY A 416 -14.41 -1.65 10.25
N SER A 417 -14.84 -1.44 11.50
CA SER A 417 -14.81 -2.47 12.57
C SER A 417 -16.05 -3.38 12.56
N ASN A 418 -17.17 -2.94 11.99
CA ASN A 418 -18.41 -3.71 11.86
C ASN A 418 -18.40 -4.54 10.56
N LYS A 419 -17.34 -5.31 10.35
CA LYS A 419 -17.10 -6.06 9.10
C LYS A 419 -18.18 -7.12 8.89
N THR A 420 -19.13 -6.84 8.00
CA THR A 420 -19.88 -7.90 7.33
C THR A 420 -18.86 -8.72 6.54
N VAL A 421 -18.75 -10.01 6.88
CA VAL A 421 -17.83 -10.91 6.17
C VAL A 421 -18.30 -11.01 4.73
N SER A 422 -17.37 -10.87 3.79
CA SER A 422 -17.64 -11.01 2.36
C SER A 422 -16.77 -12.10 1.74
N ILE A 423 -17.19 -12.61 0.58
CA ILE A 423 -16.44 -13.61 -0.17
C ILE A 423 -15.06 -13.08 -0.60
N HIS A 424 -14.93 -11.76 -0.79
CA HIS A 424 -13.66 -11.10 -1.14
C HIS A 424 -12.61 -11.25 -0.04
N MET A 425 -13.01 -11.24 1.24
CA MET A 425 -12.09 -11.50 2.35
C MET A 425 -11.58 -12.94 2.35
N VAL A 426 -12.43 -13.90 1.94
CA VAL A 426 -12.02 -15.30 1.77
C VAL A 426 -11.01 -15.42 0.62
N VAL A 427 -11.29 -14.76 -0.51
CA VAL A 427 -10.38 -14.74 -1.66
C VAL A 427 -9.02 -14.13 -1.34
N SER A 428 -9.00 -13.04 -0.56
CA SER A 428 -7.76 -12.44 -0.05
C SER A 428 -6.88 -13.46 0.67
N ILE A 429 -7.47 -14.30 1.53
CA ILE A 429 -6.74 -15.34 2.27
C ILE A 429 -6.24 -16.43 1.32
N ILE A 430 -7.07 -16.86 0.36
CA ILE A 430 -6.68 -17.88 -0.65
C ILE A 430 -5.46 -17.40 -1.44
N ILE A 431 -5.49 -16.17 -1.96
CA ILE A 431 -4.40 -15.61 -2.77
C ILE A 431 -3.14 -15.45 -1.93
N ARG A 432 -3.27 -14.98 -0.68
CA ARG A 432 -2.15 -14.88 0.25
C ARG A 432 -1.51 -16.25 0.51
N SER A 433 -2.30 -17.27 0.79
CA SER A 433 -1.79 -18.64 0.96
C SER A 433 -1.09 -19.17 -0.29
N ILE A 434 -1.55 -18.78 -1.48
CA ILE A 434 -0.88 -19.12 -2.75
C ILE A 434 0.48 -18.42 -2.86
N ALA A 435 0.54 -17.13 -2.56
CA ALA A 435 1.79 -16.37 -2.57
C ALA A 435 2.80 -16.88 -1.54
N GLU A 436 2.32 -17.27 -0.35
CA GLU A 436 3.12 -17.86 0.72
C GLU A 436 3.55 -19.31 0.39
N GLY A 437 2.92 -19.95 -0.60
CA GLY A 437 3.15 -21.36 -0.94
C GLY A 437 2.64 -22.33 0.14
N THR A 438 1.86 -21.87 1.11
CA THR A 438 1.42 -22.69 2.25
C THR A 438 -0.03 -22.40 2.63
N MET A 439 -0.75 -23.42 3.08
CA MET A 439 -2.08 -23.27 3.67
C MET A 439 -2.25 -24.19 4.88
N GLU A 440 -2.39 -23.58 6.06
CA GLU A 440 -2.61 -24.33 7.29
C GLU A 440 -4.05 -24.82 7.45
N LYS A 441 -4.23 -25.95 8.13
CA LYS A 441 -5.54 -26.47 8.57
C LYS A 441 -6.35 -25.41 9.33
N GLN A 442 -5.68 -24.59 10.14
CA GLN A 442 -6.31 -23.52 10.91
C GLN A 442 -6.84 -22.40 10.00
N THR A 443 -6.10 -22.04 8.95
CA THR A 443 -6.52 -21.06 7.94
C THR A 443 -7.76 -21.54 7.20
N LEU A 444 -7.80 -22.81 6.76
CA LEU A 444 -9.00 -23.38 6.13
C LEU A 444 -10.21 -23.40 7.09
N ALA A 445 -9.99 -23.75 8.36
CA ALA A 445 -11.04 -23.69 9.38
C ALA A 445 -11.56 -22.26 9.61
N ARG A 446 -10.66 -21.25 9.57
CA ARG A 446 -11.02 -19.82 9.62
C ARG A 446 -11.87 -19.43 8.41
N ILE A 447 -11.48 -19.84 7.20
CA ILE A 447 -12.24 -19.59 5.97
C ILE A 447 -13.66 -20.18 6.08
N ARG A 448 -13.82 -21.40 6.58
CA ARG A 448 -15.15 -22.00 6.79
C ARG A 448 -16.03 -21.18 7.73
N LYS A 449 -15.46 -20.74 8.85
CA LYS A 449 -16.16 -19.87 9.80
C LYS A 449 -16.57 -18.55 9.15
N MET A 450 -15.73 -18.00 8.26
CA MET A 450 -16.05 -16.80 7.49
C MET A 450 -17.20 -17.05 6.51
N LEU A 451 -17.13 -18.13 5.73
CA LEU A 451 -18.20 -18.50 4.79
C LEU A 451 -19.54 -18.70 5.51
N ALA A 452 -19.57 -19.37 6.66
CA ALA A 452 -20.79 -19.59 7.45
C ALA A 452 -21.44 -18.27 7.95
N ARG A 453 -20.71 -17.15 7.95
CA ARG A 453 -21.22 -15.82 8.30
C ARG A 453 -21.79 -15.05 7.12
N ILE A 454 -21.66 -15.57 5.90
CA ILE A 454 -22.24 -15.00 4.69
C ILE A 454 -23.61 -15.65 4.48
N ASP A 455 -24.68 -14.85 4.39
CA ASP A 455 -26.06 -15.35 4.39
C ASP A 455 -26.33 -16.45 3.35
N VAL A 456 -25.73 -16.32 2.16
CA VAL A 456 -25.86 -17.30 1.06
C VAL A 456 -25.29 -18.69 1.43
N TYR A 457 -24.26 -18.76 2.27
CA TYR A 457 -23.61 -20.03 2.65
C TYR A 457 -24.00 -20.50 4.06
N LYS A 458 -24.54 -19.61 4.89
CA LYS A 458 -24.90 -19.84 6.30
C LYS A 458 -25.71 -21.12 6.49
N HIS A 459 -26.85 -21.24 5.83
CA HIS A 459 -27.73 -22.42 5.93
C HIS A 459 -27.08 -23.73 5.46
N HIS A 460 -26.04 -23.64 4.64
CA HIS A 460 -25.30 -24.79 4.14
C HIS A 460 -24.14 -25.20 5.05
N LEU A 461 -23.61 -24.29 5.88
CA LEU A 461 -22.45 -24.51 6.75
C LEU A 461 -22.77 -24.52 8.26
N ASP A 462 -23.95 -24.07 8.68
CA ASP A 462 -24.36 -24.01 10.09
C ASP A 462 -24.33 -25.38 10.81
N ASN A 463 -24.44 -26.47 10.04
CA ASN A 463 -24.18 -27.81 10.54
C ASN A 463 -22.67 -28.09 10.46
N LYS A 464 -21.95 -27.91 11.58
CA LYS A 464 -20.48 -28.06 11.75
C LYS A 464 -19.84 -29.32 11.15
N LYS A 465 -20.62 -30.29 10.67
CA LYS A 465 -20.17 -31.55 10.03
C LYS A 465 -20.17 -31.52 8.49
N LYS A 466 -20.66 -30.45 7.84
CA LYS A 466 -20.75 -30.42 6.37
C LYS A 466 -19.41 -30.05 5.75
N SER A 467 -18.97 -30.85 4.76
CA SER A 467 -17.72 -30.60 4.01
C SER A 467 -17.92 -29.52 2.95
N LEU A 468 -16.83 -28.89 2.47
CA LEU A 468 -16.94 -27.90 1.39
C LEU A 468 -17.43 -28.56 0.09
N LYS A 469 -17.16 -29.86 -0.11
CA LYS A 469 -17.69 -30.63 -1.24
C LYS A 469 -19.21 -30.66 -1.27
N GLN A 470 -19.85 -30.83 -0.10
CA GLN A 470 -21.31 -30.75 0.01
C GLN A 470 -21.85 -29.36 -0.25
N LEU A 471 -21.11 -28.31 0.14
CA LEU A 471 -21.44 -26.93 -0.22
C LEU A 471 -21.39 -26.77 -1.74
N GLN A 472 -20.29 -27.13 -2.38
CA GLN A 472 -20.08 -27.05 -3.84
C GLN A 472 -21.23 -27.67 -4.63
N THR A 473 -21.60 -28.92 -4.33
CA THR A 473 -22.71 -29.62 -5.03
C THR A 473 -24.03 -28.85 -4.94
N LYS A 474 -24.29 -28.19 -3.80
CA LYS A 474 -25.51 -27.37 -3.64
C LYS A 474 -25.43 -26.07 -4.44
N LEU A 475 -24.25 -25.44 -4.50
CA LEU A 475 -24.10 -24.18 -5.21
C LEU A 475 -24.15 -24.35 -6.73
N GLN A 476 -23.68 -25.48 -7.27
CA GLN A 476 -23.69 -25.76 -8.72
C GLN A 476 -25.10 -25.78 -9.34
N GLY A 477 -26.15 -26.00 -8.54
CA GLY A 477 -27.55 -25.93 -8.98
C GLY A 477 -28.30 -24.64 -8.61
N ALA A 478 -27.65 -23.69 -7.94
CA ALA A 478 -28.31 -22.51 -7.40
C ALA A 478 -28.26 -21.33 -8.38
N ALA A 479 -29.42 -20.90 -8.89
CA ALA A 479 -29.54 -19.83 -9.89
C ALA A 479 -28.98 -18.46 -9.43
N ASN A 480 -28.94 -18.21 -8.11
CA ASN A 480 -28.57 -16.91 -7.54
C ASN A 480 -27.08 -16.80 -7.14
N ILE A 481 -26.24 -17.75 -7.54
CA ILE A 481 -24.82 -17.77 -7.17
C ILE A 481 -23.96 -17.37 -8.35
N SER A 482 -23.13 -16.35 -8.15
CA SER A 482 -22.20 -15.90 -9.20
C SER A 482 -21.20 -17.01 -9.56
N ARG A 483 -20.81 -17.08 -10.84
CA ARG A 483 -19.75 -17.99 -11.30
C ARG A 483 -18.44 -17.78 -10.53
N TYR A 484 -18.15 -16.54 -10.15
CA TYR A 484 -17.03 -16.17 -9.28
C TYR A 484 -17.11 -16.89 -7.93
N ALA A 485 -18.25 -16.84 -7.25
CA ALA A 485 -18.43 -17.54 -5.97
C ALA A 485 -18.27 -19.06 -6.12
N VAL A 486 -18.80 -19.66 -7.19
CA VAL A 486 -18.61 -21.09 -7.47
C VAL A 486 -17.12 -21.41 -7.62
N ALA A 487 -16.37 -20.64 -8.42
CA ALA A 487 -14.94 -20.84 -8.61
C ALA A 487 -14.13 -20.76 -7.29
N VAL A 488 -14.49 -19.83 -6.40
CA VAL A 488 -13.87 -19.71 -5.08
C VAL A 488 -14.11 -20.98 -4.24
N ILE A 489 -15.34 -21.48 -4.22
CA ILE A 489 -15.66 -22.71 -3.48
C ILE A 489 -14.98 -23.93 -4.10
N ASP A 490 -14.90 -24.02 -5.43
CA ASP A 490 -14.21 -25.10 -6.14
C ASP A 490 -12.74 -25.19 -5.70
N VAL A 491 -12.02 -24.06 -5.66
CA VAL A 491 -10.63 -24.00 -5.20
C VAL A 491 -10.51 -24.43 -3.74
N LEU A 492 -11.42 -23.98 -2.87
CA LEU A 492 -11.41 -24.36 -1.46
C LEU A 492 -11.69 -25.85 -1.22
N VAL A 493 -12.53 -26.47 -2.05
CA VAL A 493 -12.77 -27.93 -2.00
C VAL A 493 -11.51 -28.69 -2.35
N LYS A 494 -10.80 -28.26 -3.41
CA LYS A 494 -9.53 -28.89 -3.78
C LYS A 494 -8.47 -28.71 -2.68
N MET A 495 -8.36 -27.51 -2.12
CA MET A 495 -7.47 -27.24 -0.97
C MET A 495 -7.82 -28.11 0.25
N GLU A 496 -9.11 -28.30 0.55
CA GLU A 496 -9.54 -29.21 1.63
C GLU A 496 -9.08 -30.64 1.39
N GLN A 497 -9.20 -31.14 0.16
CA GLN A 497 -8.85 -32.52 -0.19
C GLN A 497 -7.36 -32.77 -0.01
N GLU A 498 -6.50 -31.89 -0.52
CA GLU A 498 -5.05 -31.99 -0.40
C GLU A 498 -4.60 -31.94 1.08
N ILE A 499 -5.23 -31.08 1.89
CA ILE A 499 -4.96 -31.01 3.34
C ILE A 499 -5.40 -32.28 4.08
N GLN A 500 -6.42 -32.99 3.58
CA GLN A 500 -6.96 -34.21 4.18
C GLN A 500 -6.17 -35.46 3.79
N THR A 501 -5.64 -35.54 2.57
CA THR A 501 -4.83 -36.69 2.14
C THR A 501 -3.52 -36.81 2.92
N GLY A 502 -3.14 -35.77 3.67
CA GLY A 502 -2.00 -35.82 4.59
C GLY A 502 -0.66 -35.83 3.87
N ASP A 503 -0.70 -35.47 2.60
CA ASP A 503 0.46 -35.31 1.75
C ASP A 503 1.35 -34.20 2.30
N SER A 504 2.67 -34.42 2.24
CA SER A 504 3.70 -33.54 2.80
C SER A 504 3.48 -32.06 2.42
N GLU A 505 4.05 -31.14 3.20
CA GLU A 505 4.02 -29.69 2.91
C GLU A 505 4.46 -29.35 1.45
N GLU A 506 5.33 -30.19 0.88
CA GLU A 506 5.77 -30.13 -0.52
C GLU A 506 4.63 -30.33 -1.53
N ASN A 507 3.70 -31.25 -1.26
CA ASN A 507 2.56 -31.54 -2.15
C ASN A 507 1.55 -30.40 -2.16
N LEU A 508 1.33 -29.73 -1.03
CA LEU A 508 0.48 -28.52 -0.97
C LEU A 508 1.09 -27.36 -1.77
N THR A 509 2.42 -27.21 -1.71
CA THR A 509 3.14 -26.22 -2.52
C THR A 509 2.96 -26.52 -4.01
N ALA A 510 3.14 -27.79 -4.42
CA ALA A 510 2.94 -28.21 -5.81
C ALA A 510 1.49 -28.01 -6.28
N PHE A 511 0.51 -28.29 -5.40
CA PHE A 511 -0.90 -28.01 -5.66
C PHE A 511 -1.15 -26.51 -5.89
N ILE A 512 -0.62 -25.66 -5.02
CA ILE A 512 -0.76 -24.20 -5.10
C ILE A 512 -0.22 -23.68 -6.43
N VAL A 513 0.95 -24.19 -6.86
CA VAL A 513 1.54 -23.85 -8.16
C VAL A 513 0.63 -24.33 -9.31
N ARG A 514 0.09 -25.55 -9.22
CA ARG A 514 -0.79 -26.13 -10.25
C ARG A 514 -2.12 -25.39 -10.40
N GLU A 515 -2.70 -24.89 -9.30
CA GLU A 515 -3.98 -24.18 -9.33
C GLU A 515 -3.84 -22.66 -9.49
N LYS A 516 -2.60 -22.14 -9.54
CA LYS A 516 -2.32 -20.70 -9.72
C LYS A 516 -3.09 -20.11 -10.90
N ASP A 517 -3.04 -20.76 -12.06
CA ASP A 517 -3.70 -20.25 -13.27
C ASP A 517 -5.22 -20.27 -13.14
N THR A 518 -5.78 -21.33 -12.52
CA THR A 518 -7.22 -21.39 -12.21
C THR A 518 -7.64 -20.23 -11.32
N VAL A 519 -6.85 -19.91 -10.30
CA VAL A 519 -7.14 -18.82 -9.36
C VAL A 519 -7.01 -17.47 -10.06
N LEU A 520 -5.95 -17.25 -10.82
CA LEU A 520 -5.76 -16.00 -11.57
C LEU A 520 -6.86 -15.81 -12.60
N ASP A 521 -7.21 -16.81 -13.39
CA ASP A 521 -8.24 -16.65 -14.40
C ASP A 521 -9.66 -16.58 -13.80
N ARG A 522 -10.06 -17.57 -13.00
CA ARG A 522 -11.46 -17.69 -12.57
C ARG A 522 -11.81 -16.84 -11.36
N ILE A 523 -10.85 -16.55 -10.49
CA ILE A 523 -11.10 -15.78 -9.26
C ILE A 523 -10.69 -14.33 -9.46
N MET A 524 -9.46 -14.05 -9.94
CA MET A 524 -9.04 -12.65 -10.15
C MET A 524 -9.83 -11.99 -11.27
N ASN A 525 -9.79 -12.55 -12.48
CA ASN A 525 -10.47 -11.97 -13.64
C ASN A 525 -11.99 -12.21 -13.58
N GLY A 526 -12.43 -13.30 -12.95
CA GLY A 526 -13.85 -13.63 -12.80
C GLY A 526 -14.63 -12.73 -11.84
N GLY A 527 -13.99 -11.90 -11.01
CA GLY A 527 -14.71 -10.90 -10.22
C GLY A 527 -13.90 -10.14 -9.17
N TYR A 528 -12.83 -10.70 -8.62
CA TYR A 528 -12.13 -10.06 -7.50
C TYR A 528 -11.44 -8.76 -7.90
N SER A 529 -10.75 -8.72 -9.05
CA SER A 529 -10.13 -7.50 -9.57
C SER A 529 -11.16 -6.39 -9.84
N GLY A 530 -12.33 -6.78 -10.36
CA GLY A 530 -13.46 -5.86 -10.58
C GLY A 530 -13.99 -5.28 -9.26
N ALA A 531 -14.12 -6.11 -8.22
CA ALA A 531 -14.54 -5.67 -6.89
C ALA A 531 -13.55 -4.67 -6.27
N ILE A 532 -12.25 -4.96 -6.32
CA ILE A 532 -11.20 -4.03 -5.85
C ILE A 532 -11.27 -2.71 -6.61
N THR A 533 -11.34 -2.75 -7.94
CA THR A 533 -11.44 -1.56 -8.80
C THR A 533 -12.67 -0.72 -8.44
N GLN A 534 -13.83 -1.36 -8.22
CA GLN A 534 -15.05 -0.67 -7.84
C GLN A 534 -14.93 0.00 -6.46
N GLN A 535 -14.34 -0.68 -5.48
CA GLN A 535 -14.15 -0.11 -4.15
C GLN A 535 -13.13 1.04 -4.19
N ASN A 536 -12.02 0.91 -4.91
CA ASN A 536 -11.07 2.00 -5.15
C ASN A 536 -11.76 3.22 -5.78
N LYS A 537 -12.61 3.04 -6.80
CA LYS A 537 -13.41 4.13 -7.38
C LYS A 537 -14.34 4.80 -6.35
N LYS A 538 -14.95 4.00 -5.47
CA LYS A 538 -15.79 4.52 -4.37
C LYS A 538 -14.98 5.34 -3.37
N ILE A 539 -13.75 4.90 -3.04
CA ILE A 539 -12.83 5.63 -2.18
C ILE A 539 -12.49 6.98 -2.80
N CYS A 540 -12.02 7.00 -4.05
CA CYS A 540 -11.77 8.21 -4.82
C CYS A 540 -12.97 9.17 -4.80
N SER A 541 -14.16 8.67 -5.16
CA SER A 541 -15.39 9.47 -5.20
C SER A 541 -15.78 10.03 -3.83
N ASN A 542 -15.58 9.27 -2.76
CA ASN A 542 -15.87 9.73 -1.40
C ASN A 542 -14.85 10.77 -0.94
N PHE A 543 -13.57 10.58 -1.26
CA PHE A 543 -12.52 11.52 -0.95
C PHE A 543 -12.77 12.85 -1.67
N GLU A 544 -13.03 12.83 -2.98
CA GLU A 544 -13.35 14.01 -3.79
C GLU A 544 -14.65 14.74 -3.38
N LYS A 545 -15.56 14.06 -2.66
CA LYS A 545 -16.77 14.68 -2.12
C LYS A 545 -16.53 15.33 -0.76
N ASN A 546 -15.79 14.64 0.12
CA ASN A 546 -15.60 15.08 1.50
C ASN A 546 -14.47 16.10 1.65
N TYR A 547 -13.47 16.05 0.75
CA TYR A 547 -12.28 16.89 0.82
C TYR A 547 -12.24 17.99 -0.24
N ALA A 548 -13.19 18.04 -1.19
CA ALA A 548 -13.25 19.15 -2.15
C ALA A 548 -13.54 20.52 -1.51
N ASP A 549 -14.07 20.55 -0.29
CA ASP A 549 -14.31 21.79 0.46
C ASP A 549 -13.13 22.17 1.37
N THR A 550 -12.18 21.25 1.57
CA THR A 550 -10.99 21.44 2.44
C THR A 550 -9.68 21.55 1.65
N LEU A 551 -9.70 21.15 0.37
CA LEU A 551 -8.65 21.31 -0.63
C LEU A 551 -9.01 22.50 -1.54
#